data_AF-A0A3D8R9N6-F1
#
_entry.id   AF-A0A3D8R9N6-F1
#
_cell.length_a   1.000
_cell.length_b   1.000
_cell.length_c   1.000
_cell.angle_alpha   90.00
_cell.angle_beta   90.00
_cell.angle_gamma   90.00
#
_symmetry.space_group_name_H-M   'P 1'
#
loop_
_entity.id
_entity.type
_entity.pdbx_description
1 polymer ?
#
loop_
_entity_poly.entity_id
_entity_poly.type
_entity_poly.pdbx_seq_one_letter_code
_entity_poly.pdbx_strand_id
1 'polypeptide(L)'
;MEDVVVFNVGDLLARWSNDTIRSTVHQVVQPPVQSEGEVWPARLSKAFSAHANQDTFIEAIPGTFGVESEKRYEGRDYEWGVLFAEVKGYTLSSGWQ
;
A
#
# COMPACT_ATOMS: atom_id res chain seq x y z
N MET A 1 -3.99 -22.24 10.26
CA MET A 1 -5.24 -21.61 9.84
C MET A 1 -5.27 -21.69 8.33
N GLU A 2 -6.24 -22.39 7.79
CA GLU A 2 -6.39 -22.58 6.34
C GLU A 2 -7.46 -21.61 5.83
N ASP A 3 -7.46 -21.36 4.52
CA ASP A 3 -8.44 -20.49 3.83
C ASP A 3 -8.50 -19.03 4.33
N VAL A 4 -7.33 -18.44 4.60
CA VAL A 4 -7.21 -17.04 5.04
C VAL A 4 -6.61 -16.17 3.95
N VAL A 5 -7.16 -14.98 3.79
CA VAL A 5 -6.59 -13.91 2.98
C VAL A 5 -6.13 -12.79 3.88
N VAL A 6 -4.92 -12.29 3.63
CA VAL A 6 -4.38 -11.11 4.31
C VAL A 6 -4.67 -9.89 3.45
N PHE A 7 -5.25 -8.86 4.06
CA PHE A 7 -5.49 -7.56 3.43
C PHE A 7 -4.52 -6.52 3.97
N ASN A 8 -4.03 -5.65 3.09
CA ASN A 8 -3.29 -4.45 3.46
C ASN A 8 -3.89 -3.22 2.78
N VAL A 9 -3.60 -2.06 3.36
CA VAL A 9 -4.01 -0.77 2.81
C VAL A 9 -2.84 -0.18 2.04
N GLY A 10 -3.09 0.27 0.81
CA GLY A 10 -2.13 1.01 0.00
C GLY A 10 -2.12 2.51 0.30
N ASP A 11 -1.05 3.19 -0.09
CA ASP A 11 -0.84 4.62 0.13
C ASP A 11 -1.94 5.50 -0.48
N LEU A 12 -2.49 5.11 -1.63
CA LEU A 12 -3.64 5.79 -2.23
C LEU A 12 -4.82 5.87 -1.26
N LEU A 13 -5.22 4.74 -0.66
CA LEU A 13 -6.35 4.72 0.26
C LEU A 13 -6.03 5.45 1.57
N ALA A 14 -4.78 5.41 2.03
CA ALA A 14 -4.36 6.19 3.19
C ALA A 14 -4.54 7.69 2.95
N ARG A 15 -4.04 8.20 1.80
CA ARG A 15 -4.25 9.58 1.35
C ARG A 15 -5.73 9.92 1.24
N TRP A 16 -6.49 9.07 0.55
CA TRP A 16 -7.90 9.28 0.28
C TRP A 16 -8.71 9.36 1.58
N SER A 17 -8.35 8.56 2.57
CA SER A 17 -8.96 8.56 3.90
C SER A 17 -8.44 9.65 4.85
N ASN A 18 -7.63 10.59 4.36
CA ASN A 18 -6.98 11.62 5.17
C ASN A 18 -6.21 11.05 6.40
N ASP A 19 -5.50 9.92 6.20
CA ASP A 19 -4.78 9.14 7.22
C ASP A 19 -5.64 8.49 8.33
N THR A 20 -6.96 8.48 8.21
CA THR A 20 -7.82 7.72 9.14
C THR A 20 -7.60 6.21 9.00
N ILE A 21 -7.28 5.76 7.78
CA ILE A 21 -6.81 4.41 7.47
C ILE A 21 -5.32 4.48 7.11
N ARG A 22 -4.48 3.65 7.73
CA ARG A 22 -3.03 3.75 7.59
C ARG A 22 -2.45 2.71 6.64
N SER A 23 -1.53 3.14 5.77
CA SER A 23 -0.69 2.27 4.96
C SER A 23 0.59 1.88 5.72
N THR A 24 0.78 0.60 5.96
CA THR A 24 1.93 0.07 6.72
C THR A 24 3.01 -0.50 5.81
N VAL A 25 4.28 -0.23 6.14
CA VAL A 25 5.42 -0.89 5.49
C VAL A 25 5.43 -2.36 5.88
N HIS A 26 5.60 -3.24 4.89
CA HIS A 26 5.71 -4.68 5.10
C HIS A 26 6.75 -5.25 4.13
N GLN A 27 7.42 -6.32 4.55
CA GLN A 27 8.46 -7.00 3.78
C GLN A 27 8.31 -8.51 3.93
N VAL A 28 8.76 -9.25 2.92
CA VAL A 28 8.91 -10.70 2.99
C VAL A 28 10.39 -10.98 3.27
N VAL A 29 10.66 -11.61 4.41
CA VAL A 29 12.00 -11.99 4.84
C VAL A 29 12.09 -13.50 4.97
N GLN A 30 13.33 -14.01 5.02
CA GLN A 30 13.55 -15.41 5.36
C GLN A 30 13.08 -15.67 6.79
N PRO A 31 12.42 -16.82 7.07
CA PRO A 31 12.13 -17.23 8.43
C PRO A 31 13.40 -17.36 9.29
N PRO A 32 13.28 -17.30 10.63
CA PRO A 32 14.43 -17.51 11.52
C PRO A 32 14.99 -18.93 11.38
N VAL A 33 16.32 -19.06 11.22
CA VAL A 33 17.05 -20.34 11.17
C VAL A 33 16.84 -21.13 12.46
N GLN A 34 16.39 -22.39 12.36
CA GLN A 34 16.19 -23.27 13.51
C GLN A 34 17.39 -24.21 13.72
N SER A 35 18.12 -24.55 12.65
CA SER A 35 19.35 -25.36 12.73
C SER A 35 20.33 -25.06 11.59
N GLU A 36 21.63 -25.32 11.80
CA GLU A 36 22.65 -25.18 10.76
C GLU A 36 22.34 -26.12 9.57
N GLY A 37 22.41 -25.57 8.35
CA GLY A 37 22.16 -26.33 7.11
C GLY A 37 20.68 -26.44 6.72
N GLU A 38 19.77 -25.77 7.43
CA GLU A 38 18.34 -25.76 7.10
C GLU A 38 18.08 -25.06 5.75
N VAL A 39 17.29 -25.71 4.89
CA VAL A 39 16.86 -25.17 3.59
C VAL A 39 15.40 -24.74 3.70
N TRP A 40 15.13 -23.48 3.38
CA TRP A 40 13.77 -22.96 3.41
C TRP A 40 12.90 -23.55 2.29
N PRO A 41 11.71 -24.08 2.60
CA PRO A 41 10.77 -24.49 1.57
C PRO A 41 10.27 -23.28 0.76
N ALA A 42 9.81 -23.53 -0.46
CA ALA A 42 9.24 -22.48 -1.30
C ALA A 42 7.99 -21.87 -0.65
N ARG A 43 7.99 -20.54 -0.49
CA ARG A 43 6.80 -19.76 -0.11
C ARG A 43 6.17 -19.19 -1.37
N LEU A 44 4.98 -19.68 -1.73
CA LEU A 44 4.20 -19.16 -2.84
C LEU A 44 3.24 -18.07 -2.35
N SER A 45 3.06 -17.02 -3.15
CA SER A 45 2.08 -15.95 -2.88
C SER A 45 1.39 -15.51 -4.16
N LYS A 46 0.08 -15.29 -4.08
CA LYS A 46 -0.71 -14.65 -5.14
C LYS A 46 -1.24 -13.33 -4.60
N ALA A 47 -0.66 -12.22 -5.04
CA ALA A 47 -1.07 -10.89 -4.66
C ALA A 47 -2.08 -10.34 -5.67
N PHE A 48 -3.11 -9.65 -5.16
CA PHE A 48 -4.06 -8.89 -5.96
C PHE A 48 -4.14 -7.47 -5.43
N SER A 49 -4.01 -6.49 -6.32
CA SER A 49 -4.07 -5.07 -5.97
C SER A 49 -5.34 -4.44 -6.57
N ALA A 50 -6.18 -3.90 -5.71
CA ALA A 50 -7.34 -3.12 -6.11
C ALA A 50 -6.96 -1.64 -6.21
N HIS A 51 -7.40 -0.99 -7.29
CA HIS A 51 -7.10 0.42 -7.58
C HIS A 51 -8.39 1.19 -7.88
N ALA A 52 -8.32 2.52 -7.76
CA ALA A 52 -9.36 3.40 -8.25
C ALA A 52 -9.49 3.33 -9.77
N ASN A 53 -10.62 3.78 -10.30
CA ASN A 53 -10.77 3.95 -11.74
C ASN A 53 -9.82 5.05 -12.24
N GLN A 54 -9.38 4.94 -13.50
CA GLN A 54 -8.36 5.82 -14.08
C GLN A 54 -8.74 7.31 -14.09
N ASP A 55 -10.03 7.59 -14.16
CA ASP A 55 -10.65 8.92 -14.23
C ASP A 55 -11.07 9.47 -12.86
N THR A 56 -10.67 8.81 -11.77
CA THR A 56 -11.06 9.23 -10.42
C THR A 56 -10.21 10.41 -9.96
N PHE A 57 -10.86 11.49 -9.51
CA PHE A 57 -10.21 12.55 -8.74
C PHE A 57 -10.07 12.14 -7.27
N ILE A 58 -8.84 12.18 -6.75
CA ILE A 58 -8.50 11.73 -5.39
C ILE A 58 -8.37 12.96 -4.48
N GLU A 59 -9.35 13.12 -3.59
CA GLU A 59 -9.34 14.09 -2.49
C GLU A 59 -9.90 13.48 -1.21
N ALA A 60 -9.62 14.07 -0.04
CA ALA A 60 -10.08 13.53 1.24
C ALA A 60 -11.59 13.20 1.25
N ILE A 61 -11.93 11.99 1.68
CA ILE A 61 -13.33 11.51 1.73
C ILE A 61 -14.13 12.33 2.75
N PRO A 62 -15.35 12.78 2.43
CA PRO A 62 -16.21 13.44 3.42
C PRO A 62 -16.38 12.59 4.68
N GLY A 63 -16.19 13.21 5.84
CA GLY A 63 -16.21 12.52 7.14
C GLY A 63 -14.84 12.03 7.64
N THR A 64 -13.77 12.16 6.85
CA THR A 64 -12.38 11.97 7.31
C THR A 64 -11.67 13.27 7.69
N PHE A 65 -12.40 14.38 7.70
CA PHE A 65 -11.97 15.71 8.14
C PHE A 65 -13.20 16.49 8.65
N GLY A 66 -13.00 17.44 9.58
CA GLY A 66 -14.07 18.29 10.14
C GLY A 66 -14.23 19.62 9.41
N VAL A 67 -13.12 20.24 8.99
CA VAL A 67 -13.10 21.47 8.19
C VAL A 67 -12.10 21.36 7.04
N GLU A 68 -12.27 22.14 5.97
CA GLU A 68 -11.42 22.06 4.77
C GLU A 68 -9.92 22.24 5.06
N SER A 69 -9.56 23.07 6.04
CA SER A 69 -8.15 23.27 6.45
C SER A 69 -7.51 22.05 7.11
N GLU A 70 -8.29 21.00 7.44
CA GLU A 70 -7.79 19.75 8.00
C GLU A 70 -7.49 18.68 6.92
N LYS A 71 -7.78 18.96 5.64
CA LYS A 71 -7.35 18.11 4.54
C LYS A 71 -5.81 18.11 4.49
N ARG A 72 -5.20 16.94 4.70
CA ARG A 72 -3.74 16.78 4.75
C ARG A 72 -3.07 16.80 3.39
N TYR A 73 -3.85 16.57 2.34
CA TYR A 73 -3.37 16.36 0.99
C TYR A 73 -4.20 17.17 0.01
N GLU A 74 -3.52 17.76 -0.97
CA GLU A 74 -4.17 18.40 -2.11
C GLU A 74 -4.90 17.36 -2.97
N GLY A 75 -6.03 17.74 -3.55
CA GLY A 75 -6.74 16.90 -4.50
C GLY A 75 -5.95 16.73 -5.80
N ARG A 76 -5.96 15.53 -6.40
CA ARG A 76 -5.28 15.28 -7.69
C ARG A 76 -5.98 14.19 -8.50
N ASP A 77 -5.78 14.21 -9.81
CA ASP A 77 -6.18 13.10 -10.67
C ASP A 77 -5.41 11.82 -10.30
N TYR A 78 -6.06 10.67 -10.44
CA TYR A 78 -5.41 9.40 -10.19
C TYR A 78 -4.36 9.09 -11.27
N GLU A 79 -3.11 8.89 -10.82
CA GLU A 79 -1.99 8.52 -11.68
C GLU A 79 -1.42 7.16 -11.27
N TRP A 80 -1.46 6.20 -12.20
CA TRP A 80 -0.88 4.88 -12.01
C TRP A 80 0.63 4.99 -11.75
N GLY A 81 1.10 4.54 -10.58
CA GLY A 81 2.52 4.46 -10.22
C GLY A 81 3.05 5.59 -9.35
N VAL A 82 2.41 6.76 -9.32
CA VAL A 82 2.89 7.92 -8.53
C VAL A 82 2.68 7.69 -7.02
N LEU A 83 1.56 7.08 -6.65
CA LEU A 83 1.19 6.90 -5.24
C LEU A 83 1.84 5.70 -4.53
N PHE A 84 2.54 4.81 -5.24
CA PHE A 84 3.29 3.73 -4.58
C PHE A 84 4.60 4.20 -3.96
N ALA A 85 5.14 5.35 -4.38
CA ALA A 85 6.49 5.81 -4.02
C ALA A 85 6.50 7.10 -3.19
N GLU A 86 5.49 7.96 -3.36
CA GLU A 86 5.52 9.36 -2.87
C GLU A 86 5.43 9.47 -1.34
N VAL A 87 4.73 8.55 -0.65
CA VAL A 87 4.42 8.72 0.78
C VAL A 87 5.62 8.38 1.68
N LYS A 88 6.63 7.65 1.20
CA LYS A 88 7.73 7.14 2.04
C LYS A 88 9.13 7.31 1.47
N GLY A 89 9.29 8.04 0.37
CA GLY A 89 10.61 8.33 -0.23
C GLY A 89 11.30 7.09 -0.79
N TYR A 90 10.56 6.05 -1.15
CA TYR A 90 11.12 4.87 -1.78
C TYR A 90 11.39 5.14 -3.26
N THR A 91 12.61 4.91 -3.71
CA THR A 91 12.90 4.81 -5.15
C THR A 91 12.40 3.46 -5.63
N LEU A 92 11.33 3.43 -6.43
CA LEU A 92 11.07 2.27 -7.26
C LEU A 92 12.17 2.24 -8.32
N SER A 93 13.08 1.26 -8.27
CA SER A 93 13.83 0.92 -9.47
C SER A 93 12.80 0.44 -10.48
N SER A 94 12.71 1.12 -11.63
CA SER A 94 11.82 0.80 -12.74
C SER A 94 12.19 -0.51 -13.47
N GLY A 95 12.77 -1.48 -12.74
CA GLY A 95 13.22 -2.77 -13.24
C GLY A 95 12.10 -3.78 -13.36
N TRP A 96 11.07 -3.45 -14.14
CA TRP A 96 10.23 -4.45 -14.81
C TRP A 96 10.28 -4.14 -16.31
N GLN A 97 11.26 -4.76 -16.97
CA GLN A 97 11.16 -5.13 -18.39
C GLN A 97 10.54 -6.52 -18.48
#